data_AF-A0A1F9E1S4-F1
#
_entry.id   AF-A0A1F9E1S4-F1
#
_cell.length_a   1.000
_cell.length_b   1.000
_cell.length_c   1.000
_cell.angle_alpha   90.00
_cell.angle_beta   90.00
_cell.angle_gamma   90.00
#
_symmetry.space_group_name_H-M   'P 1'
#
loop_
_entity.id
_entity.type
_entity.pdbx_description
1 polymer ?
#
loop_
_entity_poly.entity_id
_entity_poly.type
_entity_poly.pdbx_seq_one_letter_code
_entity_poly.pdbx_strand_id
1 'polypeptide(L)'
;MHTQVKEAKMMRWAVIVGTLLFLTVFLVPITQAADEVAYRAVYHVQKVETMEVGDVPGHVVGFSDTPGLVFMTKGPASGEIGMRKAITYFDSVKGKGPFTGYYVYTFSDGSTMSTKAIGTSTPVDGGKRAAFDGTFEVTGGTGRFEGMKGKGTFKGERVGPRETGGDGYVDATGTAWK
;
A
#
# COMPACT_ATOMS: atom_id res chain seq x y z
N MET A 1 31.73 -64.92 -3.92
CA MET A 1 30.36 -64.38 -4.09
C MET A 1 30.06 -63.14 -3.21
N HIS A 2 31.07 -62.41 -2.70
CA HIS A 2 30.86 -61.25 -1.81
C HIS A 2 31.09 -59.87 -2.46
N THR A 3 31.73 -59.80 -3.63
CA THR A 3 32.09 -58.53 -4.28
C THR A 3 30.91 -57.89 -5.02
N GLN A 4 30.11 -58.70 -5.73
CA GLN A 4 28.96 -58.23 -6.54
C GLN A 4 27.83 -57.59 -5.71
N VAL A 5 27.60 -58.07 -4.47
CA VAL A 5 26.54 -57.55 -3.59
C VAL A 5 26.92 -56.17 -3.01
N LYS A 6 28.21 -55.89 -2.81
CA LYS A 6 28.69 -54.59 -2.31
C LYS A 6 28.53 -53.49 -3.35
N GLU A 7 28.83 -53.77 -4.62
CA GLU A 7 28.72 -52.79 -5.71
C GLU A 7 27.27 -52.42 -6.02
N ALA A 8 26.36 -53.40 -6.06
CA ALA A 8 24.93 -53.14 -6.24
C ALA A 8 24.33 -52.28 -5.10
N LYS A 9 24.84 -52.43 -3.87
CA LYS A 9 24.45 -51.60 -2.71
C LYS A 9 25.04 -50.19 -2.83
N MET A 10 26.31 -50.03 -3.19
CA MET A 10 26.90 -48.69 -3.41
C MET A 10 26.24 -47.92 -4.56
N MET A 11 25.90 -48.60 -5.66
CA MET A 11 25.25 -47.97 -6.83
C MET A 11 23.83 -47.50 -6.53
N ARG A 12 23.07 -48.24 -5.70
CA ARG A 12 21.76 -47.81 -5.19
C ARG A 12 21.85 -46.59 -4.27
N TRP A 13 22.87 -46.51 -3.43
CA TRP A 13 23.09 -45.36 -2.54
C TRP A 13 23.57 -44.14 -3.31
N ALA A 14 24.42 -44.31 -4.33
CA ALA A 14 24.85 -43.22 -5.21
C ALA A 14 23.67 -42.60 -6.00
N VAL A 15 22.73 -43.42 -6.48
CA VAL A 15 21.51 -42.93 -7.15
C VAL A 15 20.56 -42.21 -6.18
N ILE A 16 20.36 -42.74 -4.97
CA ILE A 16 19.53 -42.09 -3.94
C ILE A 16 20.13 -40.74 -3.50
N VAL A 17 21.45 -40.68 -3.27
CA VAL A 17 22.15 -39.43 -2.92
C VAL A 17 22.13 -38.43 -4.08
N GLY A 18 22.31 -38.90 -5.32
CA GLY A 18 22.21 -38.05 -6.52
C GLY A 18 20.79 -37.48 -6.74
N THR A 19 19.75 -38.26 -6.44
CA THR A 19 18.35 -37.82 -6.58
C THR A 19 17.95 -36.87 -5.45
N LEU A 20 18.44 -37.10 -4.22
CA LEU A 20 18.27 -36.17 -3.10
C LEU A 20 19.01 -34.84 -3.33
N LEU A 21 20.20 -34.86 -3.96
CA LEU A 21 20.90 -33.63 -4.35
C LEU A 21 20.17 -32.86 -5.46
N PHE A 22 19.52 -33.55 -6.40
CA PHE A 22 18.72 -32.90 -7.44
C PHE A 22 17.42 -32.27 -6.91
N LEU A 23 16.79 -32.87 -5.88
CA LEU A 23 15.58 -32.33 -5.24
C LEU A 23 15.83 -31.07 -4.42
N THR A 24 17.05 -30.85 -3.91
CA THR A 24 17.39 -29.65 -3.14
C THR A 24 17.63 -28.39 -3.99
N VAL A 25 17.89 -28.53 -5.30
CA VAL A 25 18.18 -27.38 -6.18
C VAL A 25 16.90 -26.65 -6.63
N PHE A 26 15.74 -27.29 -6.59
CA PHE A 26 14.46 -26.70 -7.06
C PHE A 26 13.60 -26.06 -5.96
N LEU A 27 14.04 -26.06 -4.70
CA LEU A 27 13.30 -25.50 -3.57
C LEU A 27 13.91 -24.22 -3.00
N VAL A 28 14.79 -23.53 -3.75
CA VAL A 28 15.18 -22.17 -3.37
C VAL A 28 13.96 -21.27 -3.61
N PRO A 29 13.31 -20.72 -2.57
CA PRO A 29 12.30 -19.71 -2.79
C PRO A 29 12.97 -18.55 -3.50
N ILE A 30 12.58 -18.31 -4.75
CA ILE A 30 12.94 -17.08 -5.47
C ILE A 30 12.26 -15.97 -4.69
N THR A 31 12.98 -15.38 -3.73
CA THR A 31 12.55 -14.15 -3.10
C THR A 31 12.72 -13.09 -4.18
N GLN A 32 11.64 -12.72 -4.85
CA GLN A 32 11.68 -11.55 -5.72
C GLN A 32 12.14 -10.36 -4.89
N ALA A 33 13.15 -9.65 -5.40
CA ALA A 33 13.60 -8.41 -4.78
C ALA A 33 12.41 -7.44 -4.72
N ALA A 34 12.15 -6.89 -3.54
CA ALA A 34 11.13 -5.87 -3.41
C ALA A 34 11.66 -4.54 -3.95
N ASP A 35 10.94 -3.94 -4.88
CA ASP A 35 11.25 -2.62 -5.42
C ASP A 35 10.90 -1.54 -4.40
N GLU A 36 11.78 -0.55 -4.24
CA GLU A 36 11.44 0.65 -3.50
C GLU A 36 10.34 1.41 -4.24
N VAL A 37 9.31 1.83 -3.50
CA VAL A 37 8.22 2.67 -4.01
C VAL A 37 8.22 3.99 -3.27
N ALA A 38 8.06 5.07 -4.02
CA ALA A 38 7.82 6.40 -3.48
C ALA A 38 6.89 7.15 -4.41
N TYR A 39 5.98 7.94 -3.84
CA TYR A 39 5.07 8.78 -4.60
C TYR A 39 4.58 9.96 -3.77
N ARG A 40 4.15 11.02 -4.47
CA ARG A 40 3.35 12.10 -3.90
C ARG A 40 1.95 12.04 -4.48
N ALA A 41 0.93 12.04 -3.64
CA ALA A 41 -0.43 12.31 -4.05
C ALA A 41 -0.81 13.74 -3.70
N VAL A 42 -1.53 14.42 -4.58
CA VAL A 42 -2.23 15.68 -4.29
C VAL A 42 -3.70 15.47 -4.50
N TYR A 43 -4.55 16.15 -3.73
CA TYR A 43 -5.98 15.95 -3.79
C TYR A 43 -6.75 17.21 -3.42
N HIS A 44 -8.02 17.20 -3.79
CA HIS A 44 -9.01 18.19 -3.39
C HIS A 44 -10.14 17.50 -2.64
N VAL A 45 -10.66 18.11 -1.57
CA VAL A 45 -11.85 17.60 -0.89
C VAL A 45 -13.08 17.89 -1.74
N GLN A 46 -13.65 16.85 -2.36
CA GLN A 46 -14.83 17.00 -3.22
C GLN A 46 -16.13 16.84 -2.44
N LYS A 47 -16.17 15.89 -1.51
CA LYS A 47 -17.37 15.60 -0.73
C LYS A 47 -17.01 15.17 0.67
N VAL A 48 -17.82 15.60 1.65
CA VAL A 48 -17.72 15.20 3.04
C VAL A 48 -19.13 14.99 3.58
N GLU A 49 -19.34 13.85 4.24
CA GLU A 49 -20.56 13.55 4.97
C GLU A 49 -20.16 13.18 6.40
N THR A 50 -20.77 13.84 7.38
CA THR A 50 -20.44 13.67 8.80
C THR A 50 -21.68 13.46 9.63
N MET A 51 -21.51 12.79 10.76
CA MET A 51 -22.52 12.63 11.80
C MET A 51 -21.88 12.85 13.17
N GLU A 52 -22.55 13.61 14.03
CA GLU A 52 -22.17 13.74 15.44
C GLU A 52 -22.49 12.44 16.18
N VAL A 53 -21.54 11.94 16.97
CA VAL A 53 -21.73 10.73 17.78
C VAL A 53 -22.52 11.04 19.05
N GLY A 54 -22.29 12.22 19.64
CA GLY A 54 -23.04 12.72 20.81
C GLY A 54 -22.62 12.15 22.16
N ASP A 55 -21.52 11.38 22.22
CA ASP A 55 -20.91 10.88 23.47
C ASP A 55 -20.03 11.93 24.16
N VAL A 56 -19.24 12.68 23.40
CA VAL A 56 -18.40 13.81 23.87
C VAL A 56 -18.44 14.98 22.88
N PRO A 57 -18.23 16.23 23.33
CA PRO A 57 -18.27 17.39 22.45
C PRO A 57 -17.25 17.33 21.29
N GLY A 58 -17.75 17.46 20.06
CA GLY A 58 -16.97 17.51 18.83
C GLY A 58 -16.49 16.14 18.34
N HIS A 59 -17.14 15.05 18.77
CA HIS A 59 -16.92 13.72 18.22
C HIS A 59 -17.78 13.49 16.98
N VAL A 60 -17.13 13.38 15.83
CA VAL A 60 -17.76 13.14 14.54
C VAL A 60 -17.17 11.92 13.85
N VAL A 61 -18.03 11.15 13.20
CA VAL A 61 -17.66 10.10 12.26
C VAL A 61 -18.14 10.47 10.86
N GLY A 62 -17.53 9.93 9.82
CA GLY A 62 -18.03 10.15 8.47
C GLY A 62 -17.17 9.62 7.36
N PHE A 63 -17.49 10.10 6.14
CA PHE A 63 -16.77 9.78 4.92
C PHE A 63 -16.30 11.03 4.16
N SER A 64 -15.24 10.90 3.38
CA SER A 64 -14.86 11.88 2.35
C SER A 64 -14.52 11.23 1.02
N ASP A 65 -14.88 11.93 -0.05
CA ASP A 65 -14.32 11.74 -1.39
C ASP A 65 -13.25 12.80 -1.65
N THR A 66 -12.04 12.35 -1.97
CA THR A 66 -10.90 13.22 -2.22
C THR A 66 -10.22 12.83 -3.55
N PRO A 67 -10.76 13.16 -4.73
CA PRO A 67 -10.07 12.88 -5.98
C PRO A 67 -8.78 13.71 -6.11
N GLY A 68 -7.89 13.30 -7.01
CA GLY A 68 -6.68 14.06 -7.28
C GLY A 68 -5.73 13.36 -8.24
N LEU A 69 -4.43 13.62 -8.07
CA LEU A 69 -3.36 13.04 -8.87
C LEU A 69 -2.33 12.35 -7.98
N VAL A 70 -1.67 11.33 -8.54
CA VAL A 70 -0.48 10.71 -7.95
C VAL A 70 0.71 10.89 -8.88
N PHE A 71 1.86 11.23 -8.31
CA PHE A 71 3.14 11.41 -8.98
C PHE A 71 4.09 10.34 -8.45
N MET A 72 4.36 9.33 -9.27
CA MET A 72 5.21 8.21 -8.91
C MET A 72 6.69 8.60 -9.06
N THR A 73 7.46 8.55 -7.98
CA THR A 73 8.86 8.99 -7.97
C THR A 73 9.85 7.83 -7.88
N LYS A 74 9.41 6.66 -7.43
CA LYS A 74 10.16 5.40 -7.47
C LYS A 74 9.25 4.20 -7.69
N GLY A 75 9.85 3.10 -8.13
CA GLY A 75 9.20 1.80 -8.30
C GLY A 75 8.69 1.54 -9.72
N PRO A 76 7.84 0.52 -9.91
CA PRO A 76 7.43 0.03 -11.23
C PRO A 76 6.69 1.03 -12.12
N ALA A 77 6.18 2.12 -11.53
CA ALA A 77 5.48 3.20 -12.23
C ALA A 77 6.26 4.53 -12.18
N SER A 78 7.56 4.50 -11.87
CA SER A 78 8.37 5.70 -11.68
C SER A 78 8.34 6.63 -12.89
N GLY A 79 8.14 7.93 -12.63
CA GLY A 79 8.01 8.97 -13.65
C GLY A 79 6.59 9.15 -14.18
N GLU A 80 5.64 8.32 -13.77
CA GLU A 80 4.26 8.40 -14.22
C GLU A 80 3.38 9.25 -13.32
N ILE A 81 2.36 9.82 -13.93
CA ILE A 81 1.27 10.52 -13.26
C ILE A 81 0.01 9.68 -13.43
N GLY A 82 -0.68 9.40 -12.33
CA GLY A 82 -1.95 8.69 -12.33
C GLY A 82 -3.09 9.56 -11.80
N MET A 83 -4.31 9.26 -12.23
CA MET A 83 -5.50 9.76 -11.56
C MET A 83 -5.66 9.05 -10.22
N ARG A 84 -6.06 9.77 -9.18
CA ARG A 84 -6.35 9.21 -7.85
C ARG A 84 -7.83 9.37 -7.55
N LYS A 85 -8.49 8.26 -7.23
CA LYS A 85 -9.78 8.23 -6.54
C LYS A 85 -9.55 7.78 -5.10
N ALA A 86 -10.26 8.39 -4.14
CA ALA A 86 -10.06 8.08 -2.74
C ALA A 86 -11.33 8.25 -1.92
N ILE A 87 -11.73 7.19 -1.23
CA ILE A 87 -12.80 7.22 -0.24
C ILE A 87 -12.21 6.92 1.14
N THR A 88 -12.49 7.78 2.11
CA THR A 88 -11.91 7.69 3.45
C THR A 88 -13.02 7.71 4.50
N TYR A 89 -13.05 6.70 5.36
CA TYR A 89 -13.78 6.72 6.62
C TYR A 89 -12.89 7.35 7.69
N PHE A 90 -13.47 8.18 8.56
CA PHE A 90 -12.76 8.79 9.68
C PHE A 90 -13.65 8.87 10.90
N ASP A 91 -12.99 8.86 12.05
CA ASP A 91 -13.56 9.04 13.37
C ASP A 91 -12.68 10.08 14.06
N SER A 92 -13.26 11.18 14.52
CA SER A 92 -12.47 12.27 15.09
C SER A 92 -13.16 12.96 16.23
N VAL A 93 -12.38 13.23 17.28
CA VAL A 93 -12.75 14.11 18.38
C VAL A 93 -12.00 15.43 18.23
N LYS A 94 -12.74 16.52 18.04
CA LYS A 94 -12.19 17.87 17.81
C LYS A 94 -11.19 17.90 16.64
N GLY A 95 -11.51 17.16 15.56
CA GLY A 95 -10.70 17.08 14.34
C GLY A 95 -9.48 16.15 14.42
N LYS A 96 -9.21 15.54 15.58
CA LYS A 96 -8.15 14.54 15.76
C LYS A 96 -8.75 13.14 15.81
N GLY A 97 -8.17 12.20 15.07
CA GLY A 97 -8.54 10.80 15.21
C GLY A 97 -8.13 9.92 14.04
N PRO A 98 -8.45 8.62 14.12
CA PRO A 98 -8.05 7.65 13.11
C PRO A 98 -8.86 7.79 11.81
N PHE A 99 -8.27 7.32 10.72
CA PHE A 99 -8.97 7.14 9.46
C PHE A 99 -8.53 5.85 8.76
N THR A 100 -9.42 5.35 7.90
CA THR A 100 -9.14 4.26 6.96
C THR A 100 -9.55 4.73 5.57
N GLY A 101 -8.61 4.69 4.63
CA GLY A 101 -8.83 5.11 3.24
C GLY A 101 -8.62 3.98 2.25
N TYR A 102 -9.38 4.02 1.16
CA TYR A 102 -9.20 3.17 -0.01
C TYR A 102 -8.90 4.05 -1.21
N TYR A 103 -7.82 3.74 -1.91
CA TYR A 103 -7.30 4.54 -3.01
C TYR A 103 -7.20 3.68 -4.25
N VAL A 104 -7.60 4.25 -5.39
CA VAL A 104 -7.40 3.65 -6.70
C VAL A 104 -6.63 4.66 -7.54
N TYR A 105 -5.47 4.22 -8.02
CA TYR A 105 -4.65 4.96 -8.95
C TYR A 105 -4.83 4.39 -10.34
N THR A 106 -5.20 5.23 -11.31
CA THR A 106 -5.37 4.83 -12.71
C THR A 106 -4.31 5.51 -13.57
N PHE A 107 -3.53 4.71 -14.29
CA PHE A 107 -2.44 5.20 -15.14
C PHE A 107 -2.89 5.38 -16.60
N SER A 108 -2.04 6.00 -17.41
CA SER A 108 -2.35 6.35 -18.81
C SER A 108 -2.62 5.13 -19.70
N ASP A 109 -2.05 3.97 -19.36
CA ASP A 109 -2.28 2.68 -20.01
C ASP A 109 -3.59 2.00 -19.57
N GLY A 110 -4.35 2.62 -18.66
CA GLY A 110 -5.58 2.05 -18.09
C GLY A 110 -5.34 1.04 -16.97
N SER A 111 -4.09 0.69 -16.67
CA SER A 111 -3.76 -0.16 -15.52
C SER A 111 -4.13 0.56 -14.22
N THR A 112 -4.54 -0.20 -13.21
CA THR A 112 -4.89 0.36 -11.89
C THR A 112 -4.06 -0.24 -10.77
N MET A 113 -3.74 0.57 -9.77
CA MET A 113 -3.16 0.12 -8.50
C MET A 113 -4.10 0.54 -7.37
N SER A 114 -4.48 -0.42 -6.52
CA SER A 114 -5.39 -0.21 -5.39
C SER A 114 -4.62 -0.32 -4.08
N THR A 115 -4.82 0.63 -3.18
CA THR A 115 -4.21 0.61 -1.85
C THR A 115 -5.24 0.87 -0.76
N LYS A 116 -4.95 0.35 0.43
CA LYS A 116 -5.64 0.68 1.67
C LYS A 116 -4.66 1.41 2.58
N ALA A 117 -5.09 2.49 3.21
CA ALA A 117 -4.30 3.19 4.21
C ALA A 117 -5.04 3.25 5.54
N ILE A 118 -4.27 3.19 6.62
CA ILE A 118 -4.72 3.43 7.98
C ILE A 118 -3.79 4.47 8.58
N GLY A 119 -4.36 5.52 9.16
CA GLY A 119 -3.58 6.62 9.71
C GLY A 119 -4.32 7.44 10.74
N THR A 120 -3.68 8.50 11.20
CA THR A 120 -4.24 9.48 12.13
C THR A 120 -4.22 10.87 11.51
N SER A 121 -5.32 11.61 11.68
CA SER A 121 -5.40 13.04 11.40
C SER A 121 -5.17 13.81 12.68
N THR A 122 -4.32 14.84 12.64
CA THR A 122 -4.07 15.74 13.76
C THR A 122 -4.27 17.20 13.31
N PRO A 123 -5.17 17.96 13.95
CA PRO A 123 -5.31 19.40 13.69
C PRO A 123 -4.01 20.14 13.96
N VAL A 124 -3.63 21.03 13.06
CA VAL A 124 -2.49 21.94 13.22
C VAL A 124 -2.93 23.37 12.89
N ASP A 125 -2.12 24.37 13.27
CA ASP A 125 -2.44 25.79 13.07
C ASP A 125 -3.85 26.16 13.61
N GLY A 126 -4.13 25.75 14.84
CA GLY A 126 -5.42 26.01 15.48
C GLY A 126 -6.62 25.32 14.81
N GLY A 127 -6.39 24.28 13.98
CA GLY A 127 -7.43 23.53 13.29
C GLY A 127 -7.70 23.98 11.85
N LYS A 128 -6.99 25.00 11.36
CA LYS A 128 -7.09 25.45 9.96
C LYS A 128 -6.51 24.44 8.97
N ARG A 129 -5.59 23.60 9.44
CA ARG A 129 -4.88 22.57 8.68
C ARG A 129 -4.93 21.25 9.45
N ALA A 130 -4.64 20.15 8.78
CA ALA A 130 -4.53 18.85 9.41
C ALA A 130 -3.33 18.09 8.87
N ALA A 131 -2.46 17.62 9.76
CA ALA A 131 -1.37 16.72 9.44
C ALA A 131 -1.87 15.27 9.47
N PHE A 132 -1.29 14.45 8.59
CA PHE A 132 -1.58 13.02 8.49
C PHE A 132 -0.31 12.21 8.56
N ASP A 133 -0.38 11.06 9.21
CA ASP A 133 0.64 10.02 9.12
C ASP A 133 -0.01 8.64 9.30
N GLY A 134 0.66 7.62 8.74
CA GLY A 134 0.16 6.26 8.82
C GLY A 134 0.89 5.28 7.92
N THR A 135 0.21 4.17 7.65
CA THR A 135 0.71 3.07 6.82
C THR A 135 -0.25 2.76 5.68
N PHE A 136 0.28 2.23 4.59
CA PHE A 136 -0.52 1.72 3.49
C PHE A 136 -0.08 0.32 3.09
N GLU A 137 -0.99 -0.40 2.45
CA GLU A 137 -0.74 -1.67 1.77
C GLU A 137 -1.36 -1.64 0.37
N VAL A 138 -0.72 -2.32 -0.59
CA VAL A 138 -1.28 -2.57 -1.92
C VAL A 138 -2.25 -3.74 -1.78
N THR A 139 -3.51 -3.50 -2.08
CA THR A 139 -4.60 -4.49 -1.95
C THR A 139 -4.96 -5.14 -3.27
N GLY A 140 -4.47 -4.61 -4.39
CA GLY A 140 -4.66 -5.20 -5.71
C GLY A 140 -4.32 -4.25 -6.85
N GLY A 141 -4.58 -4.69 -8.07
CA GLY A 141 -4.36 -3.92 -9.28
C GLY A 141 -4.85 -4.67 -10.52
N THR A 142 -4.91 -3.95 -11.64
CA THR A 142 -5.26 -4.48 -12.97
C THR A 142 -4.14 -4.24 -13.97
N GLY A 143 -4.13 -4.98 -15.09
CA GLY A 143 -3.11 -4.84 -16.11
C GLY A 143 -1.72 -5.17 -15.55
N ARG A 144 -0.75 -4.28 -15.72
CA ARG A 144 0.62 -4.55 -15.26
C ARG A 144 0.80 -4.63 -13.75
N PHE A 145 -0.16 -4.14 -12.96
CA PHE A 145 -0.15 -4.20 -11.50
C PHE A 145 -0.89 -5.43 -10.94
N GLU A 146 -1.37 -6.34 -11.79
CA GLU A 146 -2.00 -7.58 -11.33
C GLU A 146 -1.05 -8.42 -10.48
N GLY A 147 -1.55 -8.87 -9.33
CA GLY A 147 -0.81 -9.66 -8.35
C GLY A 147 0.22 -8.87 -7.54
N MET A 148 0.36 -7.56 -7.78
CA MET A 148 1.30 -6.73 -7.03
C MET A 148 0.90 -6.65 -5.56
N LYS A 149 1.89 -6.80 -4.69
CA LYS A 149 1.81 -6.56 -3.26
C LYS A 149 2.74 -5.40 -2.91
N GLY A 150 2.49 -4.80 -1.77
CA GLY A 150 3.32 -3.70 -1.31
C GLY A 150 2.84 -3.18 0.03
N LYS A 151 3.74 -2.49 0.73
CA LYS A 151 3.45 -1.82 1.99
C LYS A 151 4.39 -0.65 2.21
N GLY A 152 3.95 0.32 2.99
CA GLY A 152 4.78 1.47 3.32
C GLY A 152 4.17 2.38 4.35
N THR A 153 4.79 3.54 4.48
CA THR A 153 4.36 4.62 5.37
C THR A 153 4.06 5.85 4.54
N PHE A 154 3.24 6.74 5.09
CA PHE A 154 3.00 8.03 4.48
C PHE A 154 2.93 9.13 5.53
N LYS A 155 3.19 10.36 5.07
CA LYS A 155 2.92 11.60 5.79
C LYS A 155 2.30 12.60 4.85
N GLY A 156 1.53 13.54 5.36
CA GLY A 156 0.90 14.53 4.52
C GLY A 156 0.21 15.62 5.29
N GLU A 157 -0.43 16.51 4.55
CA GLU A 157 -1.17 17.61 5.12
C GLU A 157 -2.32 18.05 4.24
N ARG A 158 -3.43 18.43 4.88
CA ARG A 158 -4.52 19.17 4.25
C ARG A 158 -4.32 20.65 4.54
N VAL A 159 -4.26 21.41 3.47
CA VAL A 159 -4.14 22.86 3.43
C VAL A 159 -5.53 23.44 3.18
N GLY A 160 -6.04 24.16 4.17
CA GLY A 160 -7.37 24.77 4.12
C GLY A 160 -8.49 23.88 4.69
N PRO A 161 -9.68 24.45 4.98
CA PRO A 161 -10.76 23.75 5.69
C PRO A 161 -11.31 22.58 4.88
N ARG A 162 -11.73 21.52 5.56
CA ARG A 162 -12.26 20.33 4.91
C ARG A 162 -13.65 20.61 4.31
N GLU A 163 -14.42 21.41 5.02
CA GLU A 163 -15.82 21.73 4.78
C GLU A 163 -15.99 22.61 3.52
N THR A 164 -14.92 23.31 3.12
CA THR A 164 -14.93 24.26 2.00
C THR A 164 -14.07 23.81 0.83
N GLY A 165 -13.72 22.52 0.75
CA GLY A 165 -12.92 22.00 -0.36
C GLY A 165 -11.41 22.24 -0.21
N GLY A 166 -10.84 21.98 0.96
CA GLY A 166 -9.40 22.09 1.18
C GLY A 166 -8.60 21.15 0.27
N ASP A 167 -7.43 21.60 -0.16
CA ASP A 167 -6.48 20.80 -0.92
C ASP A 167 -5.52 20.09 0.04
N GLY A 168 -4.81 19.07 -0.43
CA GLY A 168 -3.80 18.42 0.39
C GLY A 168 -2.81 17.62 -0.41
N TYR A 169 -1.76 17.19 0.27
CA TYR A 169 -0.76 16.29 -0.28
C TYR A 169 -0.44 15.16 0.70
N VAL A 170 0.05 14.06 0.16
CA VAL A 170 0.57 12.92 0.90
C VAL A 170 1.84 12.44 0.19
N ASP A 171 2.93 12.35 0.94
CA ASP A 171 4.16 11.69 0.54
C ASP A 171 4.18 10.28 1.13
N ALA A 172 4.40 9.29 0.27
CA ALA A 172 4.45 7.90 0.65
C ALA A 172 5.77 7.27 0.22
N THR A 173 6.28 6.37 1.05
CA THR A 173 7.46 5.56 0.78
C THR A 173 7.23 4.13 1.26
N GLY A 174 7.80 3.15 0.58
CA GLY A 174 7.58 1.75 0.91
C GLY A 174 8.28 0.80 -0.05
N THR A 175 7.74 -0.41 -0.12
CA THR A 175 8.24 -1.49 -0.97
C THR A 175 7.09 -2.15 -1.71
N ALA A 176 7.32 -2.61 -2.93
CA ALA A 176 6.40 -3.41 -3.72
C ALA A 176 7.08 -4.65 -4.28
N TRP A 177 6.34 -5.74 -4.44
CA TRP A 177 6.86 -7.02 -4.94
C TRP A 177 5.73 -7.82 -5.61
N LYS A 178 6.11 -8.84 -6.38
CA LYS A 178 5.19 -9.75 -7.07
C LYS A 178 5.51 -11.21 -6.75
#